data_AF-A0AAI9R6U0-F1
#
_entry.id   AF-A0AAI9R6U0-F1
#
_cell.length_a   1.000
_cell.length_b   1.000
_cell.length_c   1.000
_cell.angle_alpha   90.00
_cell.angle_beta   90.00
_cell.angle_gamma   90.00
#
_symmetry.space_group_name_H-M   'P 1'
#
loop_
_entity.id
_entity.type
_entity.pdbx_description
1 polymer ?
#
loop_
_entity_poly.entity_id
_entity_poly.type
_entity_poly.pdbx_seq_one_letter_code
_entity_poly.pdbx_strand_id
1 'polypeptide(L)'
;MAGEWLTEAAAAYNSESIESKDVYPAHVLMPVDVLSSILEWTFQSLPDEILVGMDADTSLPHPDHVEDSLRGSDFEDGLFSGQGYVLGNPHLVNRGDSFSVHHVPEEWMDGLFDDSRGVRGGRFSFWLHTHPNAPAIPSGADAESAQWTEGCDMILGVRYSPEGILPWLDGVEGERRELAPADDERPVLGRAVTGHLIHGLELIAFHRRGFGINVLLTDSTGVPIGWN
;
A
#
# COMPACT_ATOMS: atom_id res chain seq x y z
N MET A 1 -10.80 -12.78 -5.70
CA MET A 1 -10.20 -14.10 -5.40
C MET A 1 -8.70 -13.97 -5.56
N ALA A 2 -8.06 -13.43 -4.53
CA ALA A 2 -6.61 -13.49 -4.36
C ALA A 2 -6.11 -14.94 -4.56
N GLY A 3 -4.95 -15.10 -5.21
CA GLY A 3 -4.32 -16.41 -5.36
C GLY A 3 -3.92 -17.01 -4.01
N GLU A 4 -3.81 -18.33 -3.94
CA GLU A 4 -3.39 -19.06 -2.72
C GLU A 4 -2.06 -18.52 -2.17
N TRP A 5 -1.08 -18.28 -3.06
CA TRP A 5 0.21 -17.69 -2.69
C TRP A 5 0.09 -16.31 -2.02
N LEU A 6 -0.87 -15.46 -2.44
CA LEU A 6 -1.05 -14.12 -1.89
C LEU A 6 -1.65 -14.20 -0.49
N THR A 7 -2.48 -15.22 -0.23
CA THR A 7 -3.05 -15.47 1.09
C THR A 7 -1.97 -15.95 2.06
N GLU A 8 -1.08 -16.84 1.63
CA GLU A 8 0.07 -17.30 2.42
C GLU A 8 1.06 -16.16 2.70
N ALA A 9 1.41 -15.37 1.68
CA ALA A 9 2.26 -14.19 1.85
C ALA A 9 1.61 -13.15 2.78
N ALA A 10 0.29 -12.95 2.69
CA ALA A 10 -0.44 -12.05 3.58
C ALA A 10 -0.41 -12.52 5.04
N ALA A 11 -0.54 -13.83 5.29
CA ALA A 11 -0.43 -14.38 6.64
C ALA A 11 0.98 -14.16 7.24
N ALA A 12 2.03 -14.40 6.45
CA ALA A 12 3.41 -14.14 6.88
C ALA A 12 3.66 -12.66 7.17
N TYR A 13 3.26 -11.77 6.24
CA TYR A 13 3.33 -10.32 6.39
C TYR A 13 2.61 -9.84 7.66
N ASN A 14 1.39 -10.33 7.89
CA ASN A 14 0.60 -9.95 9.06
C ASN A 14 1.20 -10.43 10.38
N SER A 15 1.80 -11.62 10.41
CA SER A 15 2.48 -12.12 11.60
C SER A 15 3.54 -11.12 12.07
N GLU A 16 4.36 -10.63 11.14
CA GLU A 16 5.36 -9.60 11.43
C GLU A 16 4.71 -8.25 11.81
N SER A 17 3.64 -7.83 11.12
CA SER A 17 2.88 -6.61 11.46
C SER A 17 2.30 -6.64 12.87
N ILE A 18 1.84 -7.79 13.35
CA ILE A 18 1.24 -7.96 14.68
C ILE A 18 2.32 -7.97 15.77
N GLU A 19 3.46 -8.61 15.50
CA GLU A 19 4.62 -8.61 16.40
C GLU A 19 5.22 -7.22 16.57
N SER A 20 5.24 -6.42 15.50
CA SER A 20 5.80 -5.07 15.47
C SER A 20 4.80 -3.95 15.78
N LYS A 21 3.53 -4.25 16.09
CA LYS A 21 2.48 -3.22 16.28
C LYS A 21 2.83 -2.10 17.27
N ASP A 22 3.66 -2.40 18.27
CA ASP A 22 4.01 -1.46 19.34
C ASP A 22 4.83 -0.25 18.86
N VAL A 23 5.53 -0.36 17.73
CA VAL A 23 6.31 0.74 17.14
C VAL A 23 5.54 1.59 16.14
N TYR A 24 4.27 1.25 15.86
CA TYR A 24 3.43 1.97 14.90
C TYR A 24 2.38 2.81 15.63
N PRO A 25 2.25 4.12 15.31
CA PRO A 25 1.26 4.98 15.94
C PRO A 25 -0.16 4.77 15.41
N ALA A 26 -0.35 3.98 14.34
CA ALA A 26 -1.65 3.60 13.83
C ALA A 26 -1.53 2.44 12.83
N HIS A 27 -2.67 1.88 12.46
CA HIS A 27 -2.78 0.80 11.47
C HIS A 27 -3.86 1.07 10.42
N VAL A 28 -3.69 0.44 9.25
CA VAL A 28 -4.63 0.41 8.13
C VAL A 28 -4.97 -1.05 7.82
N LEU A 29 -6.26 -1.34 7.69
CA LEU A 29 -6.75 -2.65 7.27
C LEU A 29 -7.05 -2.62 5.77
N MET A 30 -6.23 -3.31 4.98
CA MET A 30 -6.38 -3.43 3.53
C MET A 30 -6.92 -4.82 3.18
N PRO A 31 -8.10 -4.95 2.56
CA PRO A 31 -8.56 -6.26 2.11
C PRO A 31 -7.62 -6.86 1.06
N VAL A 32 -7.37 -8.16 1.13
CA VAL A 32 -6.46 -8.86 0.20
C VAL A 32 -6.94 -8.77 -1.27
N ASP A 33 -8.24 -8.68 -1.50
CA ASP A 33 -8.81 -8.46 -2.83
C ASP A 33 -8.52 -7.05 -3.38
N VAL A 34 -8.40 -6.04 -2.50
CA VAL A 34 -7.94 -4.68 -2.87
C VAL A 34 -6.51 -4.75 -3.36
N LEU A 35 -5.60 -5.36 -2.58
CA LEU A 35 -4.21 -5.56 -2.97
C LEU A 35 -4.09 -6.40 -4.25
N SER A 36 -4.89 -7.45 -4.39
CA SER A 36 -4.90 -8.30 -5.59
C SER A 36 -5.25 -7.50 -6.85
N SER A 37 -6.20 -6.57 -6.76
CA SER A 37 -6.59 -5.69 -7.88
C SER A 37 -5.44 -4.75 -8.26
N ILE A 38 -4.77 -4.18 -7.25
CA ILE A 38 -3.61 -3.31 -7.45
C ILE A 38 -2.47 -4.08 -8.12
N LEU A 39 -2.12 -5.27 -7.62
CA LEU A 39 -1.09 -6.12 -8.19
C LEU A 39 -1.37 -6.49 -9.65
N GLU A 40 -2.63 -6.78 -9.99
CA GLU A 40 -3.02 -7.02 -11.37
C GLU A 40 -2.71 -5.82 -12.27
N TRP A 41 -3.10 -4.60 -11.88
CA TRP A 41 -2.78 -3.39 -12.64
C TRP A 41 -1.29 -3.10 -12.70
N THR A 42 -0.57 -3.34 -11.61
CA THR A 42 0.90 -3.19 -11.56
C THR A 42 1.55 -4.10 -12.59
N PHE A 43 1.21 -5.39 -12.60
CA PHE A 43 1.81 -6.37 -13.52
C PHE A 43 1.44 -6.10 -14.99
N GLN A 44 0.25 -5.56 -15.24
CA GLN A 44 -0.16 -5.09 -16.57
C GLN A 44 0.58 -3.82 -17.01
N SER A 45 1.08 -3.02 -16.06
CA SER A 45 1.69 -1.72 -16.31
C SER A 45 3.21 -1.74 -16.33
N LEU A 46 3.86 -2.80 -15.83
CA LEU A 46 5.33 -2.93 -15.87
C LEU A 46 5.89 -2.62 -17.26
N PRO A 47 6.96 -1.79 -17.37
CA PRO A 47 7.81 -1.31 -16.26
C PRO A 47 7.37 0.03 -15.65
N ASP A 48 6.19 0.55 -16.00
CA ASP A 48 5.74 1.87 -15.53
C ASP A 48 5.22 1.80 -14.08
N GLU A 49 5.26 2.95 -13.41
CA GLU A 49 4.62 3.16 -12.12
C GLU A 49 3.12 3.40 -12.31
N ILE A 50 2.33 2.99 -11.34
CA ILE A 50 0.91 3.34 -11.25
C ILE A 50 0.64 4.16 -9.99
N LEU A 51 -0.37 5.02 -10.05
CA LEU A 51 -0.94 5.73 -8.91
C LEU A 51 -2.36 5.20 -8.66
N VAL A 52 -2.63 4.79 -7.44
CA VAL A 52 -3.92 4.26 -6.99
C VAL A 52 -4.45 5.14 -5.86
N GLY A 53 -5.69 5.56 -5.99
CA GLY A 53 -6.43 6.25 -4.94
C GLY A 53 -7.44 5.33 -4.27
N MET A 54 -7.59 5.45 -2.95
CA MET A 54 -8.52 4.68 -2.12
C MET A 54 -9.15 5.58 -1.05
N ASP A 55 -10.38 5.27 -0.65
CA ASP A 55 -11.01 5.84 0.54
C ASP A 55 -11.31 4.74 1.54
N ALA A 56 -11.42 5.10 2.82
CA ALA A 56 -11.97 4.21 3.83
C ALA A 56 -13.45 3.88 3.52
N ASP A 57 -13.83 2.62 3.70
CA ASP A 57 -15.23 2.22 3.67
C ASP A 57 -15.90 2.59 4.99
N THR A 58 -16.54 3.75 5.01
CA THR A 58 -17.28 4.26 6.19
C THR A 58 -18.44 3.36 6.64
N SER A 59 -18.85 2.39 5.82
CA SER A 59 -19.85 1.39 6.21
C SER A 59 -19.25 0.16 6.90
N LEU A 60 -17.93 0.01 6.87
CA LEU A 60 -17.18 -1.11 7.40
C LEU A 60 -16.11 -0.64 8.41
N PRO A 61 -16.51 -0.30 9.65
CA PRO A 61 -15.55 -0.04 10.72
C PRO A 61 -14.71 -1.29 11.01
N HIS A 62 -13.52 -1.09 11.58
CA HIS A 62 -12.71 -2.19 12.08
C HIS A 62 -13.50 -3.03 13.09
N PRO A 63 -13.40 -4.37 13.08
CA PRO A 63 -13.96 -5.18 14.15
C PRO A 63 -13.33 -4.82 15.49
N ASP A 64 -14.13 -4.61 16.54
CA ASP A 64 -13.64 -4.17 17.86
C ASP A 64 -12.47 -5.03 18.38
N HIS A 65 -12.60 -6.35 18.29
CA HIS A 65 -11.56 -7.28 18.75
C HIS A 65 -10.24 -7.18 17.95
N VAL A 66 -10.30 -6.81 16.68
CA VAL A 66 -9.13 -6.56 15.83
C VAL A 66 -8.51 -5.22 16.23
N GLU A 67 -9.33 -4.17 16.31
CA GLU A 67 -8.90 -2.82 16.70
C GLU A 67 -8.19 -2.82 18.05
N ASP A 68 -8.81 -3.43 19.07
CA ASP A 68 -8.26 -3.49 20.44
C ASP A 68 -6.93 -4.26 20.50
N SER A 69 -6.78 -5.28 19.67
CA SER A 69 -5.58 -6.14 19.68
C SER A 69 -4.41 -5.53 18.89
N LEU A 70 -4.68 -4.66 17.92
CA LEU A 70 -3.66 -4.03 17.07
C LEU A 70 -3.14 -2.70 17.61
N ARG A 71 -3.85 -2.08 18.55
CA ARG A 71 -3.38 -0.89 19.26
C ARG A 71 -2.11 -1.20 20.04
N GLY A 72 -0.98 -0.79 19.47
CA GLY A 72 0.33 -0.86 20.11
C GLY A 72 0.55 0.22 21.16
N SER A 73 1.71 0.19 21.83
CA SER A 73 2.08 1.19 22.85
C SER A 73 2.10 2.64 22.34
N ASP A 74 2.48 2.85 21.08
CA ASP A 74 2.64 4.19 20.48
C ASP A 74 1.37 4.69 19.77
N PHE A 75 0.25 3.96 19.89
CA PHE A 75 -0.98 4.25 19.15
C PHE A 75 -1.57 5.64 19.45
N GLU A 76 -1.91 6.39 18.39
CA GLU A 76 -2.57 7.69 18.40
C GLU A 76 -3.96 7.60 17.75
N ASP A 77 -5.02 7.89 18.51
CA ASP A 77 -6.39 8.02 17.97
C ASP A 77 -6.52 9.29 17.10
N GLY A 78 -7.14 9.15 15.92
CA GLY A 78 -7.45 10.28 15.03
C GLY A 78 -6.22 10.90 14.34
N LEU A 79 -5.18 10.10 14.10
CA LEU A 79 -3.95 10.50 13.43
C LEU A 79 -4.19 10.94 11.97
N PHE A 80 -5.12 10.28 11.27
CA PHE A 80 -5.40 10.53 9.85
C PHE A 80 -6.88 10.27 9.49
N SER A 81 -7.30 10.80 8.33
CA SER A 81 -8.67 10.62 7.82
C SER A 81 -8.93 9.17 7.41
N GLY A 82 -10.05 8.60 7.88
CA GLY A 82 -10.40 7.20 7.61
C GLY A 82 -9.81 6.17 8.58
N GLN A 83 -9.07 6.60 9.62
CA GLN A 83 -8.62 5.69 10.69
C GLN A 83 -9.81 5.00 11.37
N GLY A 84 -9.66 3.69 11.65
CA GLY A 84 -10.71 2.87 12.27
C GLY A 84 -11.70 2.25 11.28
N TYR A 85 -11.47 2.38 9.97
CA TYR A 85 -12.29 1.80 8.91
C TYR A 85 -11.43 1.03 7.92
N VAL A 86 -11.99 -0.06 7.40
CA VAL A 86 -11.34 -0.89 6.38
C VAL A 86 -11.20 -0.11 5.08
N LEU A 87 -10.10 -0.29 4.34
CA LEU A 87 -9.95 0.35 3.02
C LEU A 87 -11.01 -0.15 2.05
N GLY A 88 -11.62 0.80 1.34
CA GLY A 88 -12.56 0.55 0.26
C GLY A 88 -11.88 0.20 -1.06
N ASN A 89 -12.68 0.22 -2.12
CA ASN A 89 -12.24 -0.19 -3.45
C ASN A 89 -11.11 0.71 -3.99
N PRO A 90 -10.11 0.13 -4.67
CA PRO A 90 -9.04 0.90 -5.27
C PRO A 90 -9.47 1.48 -6.62
N HIS A 91 -8.91 2.63 -6.96
CA HIS A 91 -9.10 3.29 -8.25
C HIS A 91 -7.73 3.55 -8.89
N LEU A 92 -7.48 3.00 -10.08
CA LEU A 92 -6.32 3.35 -10.88
C LEU A 92 -6.47 4.79 -11.38
N VAL A 93 -5.63 5.70 -10.87
CA VAL A 93 -5.71 7.15 -11.14
C VAL A 93 -4.74 7.56 -12.24
N ASN A 94 -3.51 7.06 -12.22
CA ASN A 94 -2.50 7.42 -13.19
C ASN A 94 -1.52 6.28 -13.47
N ARG A 95 -0.79 6.41 -14.58
CA ARG A 95 0.33 5.55 -14.97
C ARG A 95 1.41 6.43 -15.61
N GLY A 96 2.65 6.25 -15.17
CA GLY A 96 3.76 7.06 -15.67
C GLY A 96 5.11 6.60 -15.13
N ASP A 97 6.12 7.42 -15.33
CA ASP A 97 7.41 7.27 -14.66
C ASP A 97 7.39 7.91 -13.26
N SER A 98 8.44 7.69 -12.47
CA SER A 98 8.65 8.29 -11.14
C SER A 98 8.48 9.82 -11.07
N PHE A 99 8.59 10.53 -12.20
CA PHE A 99 8.41 11.98 -12.24
C PHE A 99 6.96 12.39 -12.50
N SER A 100 6.26 11.66 -13.37
CA SER A 100 4.92 12.01 -13.85
C SER A 100 3.79 11.29 -13.13
N VAL A 101 4.06 10.19 -12.44
CA VAL A 101 3.03 9.37 -11.79
C VAL A 101 2.24 10.15 -10.74
N HIS A 102 2.88 11.08 -10.04
CA HIS A 102 2.26 11.93 -9.02
C HIS A 102 1.40 13.07 -9.59
N HIS A 103 1.40 13.28 -10.91
CA HIS A 103 0.54 14.28 -11.55
C HIS A 103 -0.87 13.71 -11.75
N VAL A 104 -1.83 14.16 -10.95
CA VAL A 104 -3.24 13.81 -11.12
C VAL A 104 -3.79 14.51 -12.38
N PRO A 105 -4.41 13.80 -13.34
CA PRO A 105 -4.94 14.43 -14.55
C PRO A 105 -5.97 15.53 -14.24
N GLU A 106 -5.97 16.62 -15.01
CA GLU A 106 -6.86 17.78 -14.79
C GLU A 106 -8.36 17.40 -14.77
N GLU A 107 -8.79 16.39 -15.54
CA GLU A 107 -10.17 15.88 -15.55
C GLU A 107 -10.64 15.30 -14.20
N TRP A 108 -9.72 14.91 -13.32
CA TRP A 108 -10.00 14.52 -11.94
C TRP A 108 -9.95 15.70 -10.97
N MET A 109 -9.46 16.85 -11.42
CA MET A 109 -9.50 18.13 -10.71
C MET A 109 -10.74 18.97 -11.10
N ASP A 110 -11.36 18.72 -12.25
CA ASP A 110 -12.48 19.49 -12.82
C ASP A 110 -13.87 19.10 -12.26
N GLY A 111 -13.96 19.00 -10.93
CA GLY A 111 -15.19 18.83 -10.16
C GLY A 111 -15.40 19.94 -9.10
N LEU A 112 -14.90 21.15 -9.38
CA LEU A 112 -14.86 22.30 -8.48
C LEU A 112 -16.20 22.55 -7.74
N PHE A 113 -16.11 22.81 -6.43
CA PHE A 113 -17.15 23.26 -5.49
C PHE A 113 -17.92 22.17 -4.71
N ASP A 114 -17.24 21.47 -3.81
CA ASP A 114 -17.84 21.06 -2.54
C ASP A 114 -16.95 21.58 -1.39
N ASP A 115 -17.54 22.31 -0.45
CA ASP A 115 -16.87 23.08 0.62
C ASP A 115 -16.27 22.19 1.73
N SER A 116 -16.17 20.88 1.49
CA SER A 116 -15.79 19.87 2.47
C SER A 116 -14.31 19.44 2.42
N ARG A 117 -13.47 19.98 1.52
CA ARG A 117 -12.19 19.34 1.16
C ARG A 117 -10.90 20.09 1.54
N GLY A 118 -9.92 19.33 2.06
CA GLY A 118 -8.55 19.76 2.34
C GLY A 118 -7.61 19.72 1.12
N VAL A 119 -6.33 20.00 1.39
CA VAL A 119 -5.48 20.82 0.52
C VAL A 119 -4.78 20.06 -0.63
N ARG A 120 -5.06 18.77 -0.85
CA ARG A 120 -4.60 18.06 -2.07
C ARG A 120 -5.55 18.17 -3.26
N GLY A 121 -6.78 18.66 -3.08
CA GLY A 121 -7.80 18.59 -4.13
C GLY A 121 -8.12 17.16 -4.63
N GLY A 122 -7.54 16.13 -4.01
CA GLY A 122 -7.71 14.73 -4.37
C GLY A 122 -9.03 14.18 -3.86
N ARG A 123 -9.68 13.35 -4.66
CA ARG A 123 -10.92 12.65 -4.28
C ARG A 123 -10.70 11.63 -3.15
N PHE A 124 -9.47 11.14 -2.97
CA PHE A 124 -9.12 10.01 -2.13
C PHE A 124 -8.26 10.39 -0.92
N SER A 125 -8.54 9.74 0.21
CA SER A 125 -7.83 9.92 1.48
C SER A 125 -6.52 9.12 1.54
N PHE A 126 -6.45 7.99 0.84
CA PHE A 126 -5.29 7.10 0.80
C PHE A 126 -4.73 7.00 -0.61
N TRP A 127 -3.41 6.93 -0.71
CA TRP A 127 -2.71 6.81 -1.98
C TRP A 127 -1.72 5.66 -1.94
N LEU A 128 -1.62 4.90 -3.03
CA LEU A 128 -0.60 3.90 -3.23
C LEU A 128 0.04 4.13 -4.59
N HIS A 129 1.37 4.19 -4.63
CA HIS A 129 2.09 4.11 -5.89
C HIS A 129 3.07 2.94 -5.86
N THR A 130 3.48 2.50 -7.03
CA THR A 130 4.38 1.36 -7.19
C THR A 130 5.78 1.83 -7.51
N HIS A 131 6.78 1.12 -7.01
CA HIS A 131 8.19 1.25 -7.37
C HIS A 131 8.65 0.02 -8.18
N PRO A 132 8.56 0.04 -9.53
CA PRO A 132 9.05 -1.00 -10.39
C PRO A 132 10.57 -1.12 -10.27
N ASN A 133 11.04 -2.32 -9.93
CA ASN A 133 12.43 -2.66 -9.71
C ASN A 133 13.16 -1.79 -8.67
N ALA A 134 12.42 -1.28 -7.68
CA ALA A 134 12.97 -0.53 -6.55
C ALA A 134 12.26 -0.92 -5.25
N PRO A 135 12.96 -0.84 -4.10
CA PRO A 135 12.39 -1.15 -2.81
C PRO A 135 11.31 -0.15 -2.40
N ALA A 136 10.43 -0.58 -1.50
CA ALA A 136 9.35 0.24 -0.97
C ALA A 136 9.90 1.25 0.05
N ILE A 137 10.41 2.39 -0.45
CA ILE A 137 11.06 3.43 0.35
C ILE A 137 10.63 4.80 -0.18
N PRO A 138 10.21 5.74 0.68
CA PRO A 138 9.82 7.07 0.23
C PRO A 138 11.01 7.86 -0.30
N SER A 139 10.86 8.41 -1.49
CA SER A 139 11.72 9.44 -2.06
C SER A 139 11.37 10.84 -1.53
N GLY A 140 12.17 11.85 -1.90
CA GLY A 140 11.85 13.24 -1.59
C GLY A 140 10.53 13.70 -2.23
N ALA A 141 10.25 13.24 -3.46
CA ALA A 141 9.00 13.54 -4.17
C ALA A 141 7.78 12.89 -3.47
N ASP A 142 7.97 11.69 -2.90
CA ASP A 142 6.92 11.00 -2.13
C ASP A 142 6.62 11.73 -0.83
N ALA A 143 7.66 12.24 -0.15
CA ALA A 143 7.50 13.02 1.07
C ALA A 143 6.80 14.36 0.81
N GLU A 144 7.14 15.06 -0.28
CA GLU A 144 6.47 16.29 -0.72
C GLU A 144 5.02 16.03 -1.10
N SER A 145 4.79 14.95 -1.84
CA SER A 145 3.47 14.47 -2.20
C SER A 145 2.61 14.22 -0.96
N ALA A 146 3.11 13.44 -0.01
CA ALA A 146 2.38 13.04 1.18
C ALA A 146 1.93 14.21 2.07
N GLN A 147 2.58 15.38 2.00
CA GLN A 147 2.18 16.56 2.79
C GLN A 147 0.72 16.96 2.59
N TRP A 148 0.17 16.62 1.44
CA TRP A 148 -1.19 16.97 1.09
C TRP A 148 -2.18 15.82 1.38
N THR A 149 -1.71 14.59 1.64
CA THR A 149 -2.57 13.43 1.90
C THR A 149 -3.22 13.51 3.28
N GLU A 150 -4.53 13.26 3.33
CA GLU A 150 -5.30 13.30 4.59
C GLU A 150 -5.28 11.98 5.36
N GLY A 151 -5.23 10.84 4.66
CA GLY A 151 -5.07 9.49 5.19
C GLY A 151 -3.58 9.10 5.24
N CYS A 152 -3.19 8.10 4.44
CA CYS A 152 -1.79 7.65 4.34
C CYS A 152 -1.35 7.49 2.89
N ASP A 153 -0.05 7.68 2.65
CA ASP A 153 0.61 7.26 1.41
C ASP A 153 1.23 5.87 1.61
N MET A 154 1.25 5.10 0.53
CA MET A 154 1.73 3.71 0.52
C MET A 154 2.62 3.49 -0.70
N ILE A 155 3.59 2.60 -0.55
CA ILE A 155 4.53 2.24 -1.60
C ILE A 155 4.52 0.74 -1.76
N LEU A 156 4.34 0.29 -2.99
CA LEU A 156 4.49 -1.11 -3.39
C LEU A 156 5.75 -1.27 -4.22
N GLY A 157 6.83 -1.74 -3.60
CA GLY A 157 8.06 -2.13 -4.28
C GLY A 157 7.86 -3.45 -5.03
N VAL A 158 8.29 -3.53 -6.29
CA VAL A 158 8.10 -4.73 -7.11
C VAL A 158 9.42 -5.14 -7.74
N ARG A 159 9.98 -6.27 -7.29
CA ARG A 159 11.19 -6.84 -7.87
C ARG A 159 10.80 -7.74 -9.05
N TYR A 160 11.41 -7.54 -10.22
CA TYR A 160 11.11 -8.36 -11.39
C TYR A 160 12.31 -8.53 -12.34
N SER A 161 12.22 -9.47 -13.28
CA SER A 161 13.19 -9.65 -14.38
C SER A 161 12.50 -9.87 -15.74
N PRO A 162 13.10 -9.49 -16.88
CA PRO A 162 14.37 -8.78 -17.00
C PRO A 162 14.29 -7.40 -16.36
N GLU A 163 15.38 -6.98 -15.72
CA GLU A 163 15.45 -5.66 -15.09
C GLU A 163 15.37 -4.56 -16.14
N GLY A 164 14.82 -3.41 -15.74
CA GLY A 164 14.84 -2.20 -16.55
C GLY A 164 16.24 -1.56 -16.58
N ILE A 165 16.29 -0.26 -16.88
CA ILE A 165 17.55 0.50 -16.91
C ILE A 165 18.19 0.60 -15.52
N LEU A 166 17.37 0.58 -14.47
CA LEU A 166 17.81 0.64 -13.08
C LEU A 166 17.67 -0.75 -12.44
N PRO A 167 18.74 -1.31 -11.85
CA PRO A 167 18.67 -2.58 -11.12
C PRO A 167 17.96 -2.39 -9.78
N TRP A 168 17.53 -3.51 -9.19
CA TRP A 168 17.03 -3.51 -7.82
C TRP A 168 18.09 -2.93 -6.86
N LEU A 169 17.69 -1.97 -6.02
CA LEU A 169 18.59 -1.31 -5.08
C LEU A 169 18.70 -2.13 -3.79
N ASP A 170 19.82 -2.84 -3.62
CA ASP A 170 20.15 -3.56 -2.39
C ASP A 170 20.79 -2.64 -1.33
N GLY A 171 20.63 -3.01 -0.05
CA GLY A 171 21.35 -2.38 1.06
C GLY A 171 20.86 -0.99 1.46
N VAL A 172 19.63 -0.62 1.10
CA VAL A 172 19.02 0.63 1.55
C VAL A 172 18.58 0.51 3.01
N GLU A 173 18.88 1.54 3.82
CA GLU A 173 18.46 1.61 5.23
C GLU A 173 16.93 1.76 5.35
N GLY A 174 16.36 1.22 6.42
CA GLY A 174 14.93 1.25 6.72
C GLY A 174 14.34 -0.15 6.95
N GLU A 175 13.36 -0.25 7.84
CA GLU A 175 12.59 -1.48 8.03
C GLU A 175 11.58 -1.60 6.88
N ARG A 176 11.63 -2.73 6.17
CA ARG A 176 10.76 -3.07 5.06
C ARG A 176 10.23 -4.47 5.29
N ARG A 177 9.00 -4.69 4.85
CA ARG A 177 8.34 -5.99 5.01
C ARG A 177 8.06 -6.58 3.64
N GLU A 178 8.62 -7.75 3.45
CA GLU A 178 8.46 -8.51 2.21
C GLU A 178 7.10 -9.21 2.21
N LEU A 179 6.41 -9.14 1.08
CA LEU A 179 5.20 -9.88 0.79
C LEU A 179 5.58 -11.09 -0.08
N ALA A 180 6.22 -12.06 0.56
CA ALA A 180 6.62 -13.32 -0.05
C ALA A 180 6.18 -14.50 0.85
N PRO A 181 5.95 -15.69 0.29
CA PRO A 181 5.82 -16.91 1.08
C PRO A 181 7.11 -17.17 1.89
N ALA A 182 6.97 -17.74 3.09
CA ALA A 182 8.06 -17.85 4.07
C ALA A 182 9.26 -18.75 3.65
N ASP A 183 9.14 -19.56 2.59
CA ASP A 183 10.05 -20.67 2.29
C ASP A 183 10.55 -20.68 0.81
N ASP A 184 11.03 -19.56 0.28
CA ASP A 184 11.66 -19.58 -1.05
C ASP A 184 12.92 -18.71 -1.12
N GLU A 185 14.06 -19.33 -1.44
CA GLU A 185 15.35 -18.63 -1.54
C GLU A 185 15.47 -17.77 -2.81
N ARG A 186 14.62 -17.99 -3.84
CA ARG A 186 14.44 -17.14 -5.05
C ARG A 186 13.08 -17.39 -5.74
N PRO A 187 11.95 -16.99 -5.13
CA PRO A 187 10.64 -17.28 -5.69
C PRO A 187 10.42 -16.49 -6.96
N VAL A 188 10.12 -17.17 -8.07
CA VAL A 188 9.31 -16.54 -9.12
C VAL A 188 7.87 -16.59 -8.61
N LEU A 189 7.43 -15.52 -7.94
CA LEU A 189 6.05 -15.36 -7.43
C LEU A 189 5.01 -15.47 -8.56
N GLY A 190 5.39 -15.08 -9.76
CA GLY A 190 4.56 -15.24 -10.93
C GLY A 190 5.18 -14.64 -12.18
N ARG A 191 4.39 -14.63 -13.25
CA ARG A 191 4.74 -13.99 -14.51
C ARG A 191 3.69 -12.95 -14.87
N ALA A 192 4.11 -11.71 -15.00
CA ALA A 192 3.28 -10.62 -15.49
C ALA A 192 2.90 -10.85 -16.96
N VAL A 193 1.75 -10.32 -17.38
CA VAL A 193 1.28 -10.39 -18.78
C VAL A 193 2.24 -9.71 -19.76
N THR A 194 3.03 -8.76 -19.26
CA THR A 194 4.10 -8.05 -19.99
C THR A 194 5.33 -8.94 -20.24
N GLY A 195 5.37 -10.14 -19.66
CA GLY A 195 6.43 -11.13 -19.83
C GLY A 195 7.44 -11.16 -18.68
N HIS A 196 7.43 -10.18 -17.79
CA HIS A 196 8.31 -10.09 -16.62
C HIS A 196 8.03 -11.20 -15.60
N LEU A 197 9.08 -11.75 -15.00
CA LEU A 197 9.02 -12.64 -13.85
C LEU A 197 9.06 -11.80 -12.57
N ILE A 198 8.10 -11.99 -11.68
CA ILE A 198 8.01 -11.27 -10.41
C ILE A 198 8.77 -12.07 -9.35
N HIS A 199 9.67 -11.42 -8.62
CA HIS A 199 10.58 -12.06 -7.66
C HIS A 199 10.32 -11.68 -6.21
N GLY A 200 9.67 -10.55 -5.97
CA GLY A 200 9.47 -10.02 -4.63
C GLY A 200 8.57 -8.80 -4.65
N LEU A 201 7.88 -8.60 -3.54
CA LEU A 201 6.97 -7.48 -3.32
C LEU A 201 7.27 -6.91 -1.93
N GLU A 202 7.28 -5.60 -1.78
CA GLU A 202 7.41 -4.93 -0.49
C GLU A 202 6.28 -3.91 -0.35
N LEU A 203 5.61 -3.87 0.80
CA LEU A 203 4.52 -2.93 1.05
C LEU A 203 4.75 -2.15 2.34
N ILE A 204 4.76 -0.82 2.23
CA ILE A 204 4.81 0.08 3.38
C ILE A 204 3.70 1.12 3.29
N ALA A 205 3.34 1.70 4.43
CA ALA A 205 2.51 2.90 4.52
C ALA A 205 3.17 3.92 5.45
N PHE A 206 2.93 5.19 5.18
CA PHE A 206 3.43 6.28 6.01
C PHE A 206 2.46 7.46 6.03
N HIS A 207 2.49 8.19 7.15
CA HIS A 207 1.74 9.42 7.33
C HIS A 207 2.63 10.63 7.01
N ARG A 208 2.04 11.75 6.59
CA ARG A 208 2.73 13.01 6.26
C ARG A 208 3.65 13.58 7.36
N ARG A 209 3.43 13.18 8.62
CA ARG A 209 4.32 13.49 9.77
C ARG A 209 5.64 12.69 9.76
N GLY A 210 5.82 11.76 8.81
CA GLY A 210 7.00 10.91 8.69
C GLY A 210 6.93 9.61 9.50
N PHE A 211 5.77 9.25 10.04
CA PHE A 211 5.59 8.00 10.75
C PHE A 211 5.30 6.85 9.79
N GLY A 212 5.92 5.70 10.04
CA GLY A 212 5.44 4.44 9.47
C GLY A 212 4.03 4.16 10.00
N ILE A 213 3.17 3.62 9.16
CA ILE A 213 1.81 3.20 9.51
C ILE A 213 1.73 1.71 9.27
N ASN A 214 1.23 0.98 10.26
CA ASN A 214 1.14 -0.47 10.13
C ASN A 214 0.09 -0.80 9.07
N VAL A 215 0.38 -1.75 8.19
CA VAL A 215 -0.59 -2.26 7.22
C VAL A 215 -0.88 -3.69 7.62
N LEU A 216 -2.15 -4.06 7.61
CA LEU A 216 -2.57 -5.44 7.75
C LEU A 216 -3.45 -5.83 6.58
N LEU A 217 -3.16 -6.99 6.02
CA LEU A 217 -3.92 -7.58 4.92
C LEU A 217 -5.06 -8.39 5.49
N THR A 218 -6.29 -8.05 5.14
CA THR A 218 -7.50 -8.58 5.76
C THR A 218 -8.37 -9.36 4.77
N ASP A 219 -9.30 -10.14 5.29
CA ASP A 219 -10.46 -10.56 4.52
C ASP A 219 -11.41 -9.38 4.26
N SER A 220 -12.52 -9.63 3.57
CA SER A 220 -13.51 -8.59 3.25
C SER A 220 -14.28 -8.05 4.47
N THR A 221 -14.06 -8.61 5.66
CA THR A 221 -14.71 -8.19 6.91
C THR A 221 -13.79 -7.43 7.85
N GLY A 222 -12.52 -7.23 7.45
CA GLY A 222 -11.52 -6.55 8.26
C GLY A 222 -10.83 -7.46 9.28
N VAL A 223 -10.89 -8.79 9.12
CA VAL A 223 -10.11 -9.72 9.95
C VAL A 223 -8.79 -10.02 9.25
N PRO A 224 -7.62 -9.83 9.89
CA PRO A 224 -6.35 -10.10 9.22
C PRO A 224 -6.16 -11.57 8.85
N ILE A 225 -5.65 -11.77 7.64
CA ILE A 225 -5.34 -13.09 7.11
C ILE A 225 -4.28 -13.75 8.00
N GLY A 226 -4.49 -15.02 8.36
CA GLY A 226 -3.60 -15.77 9.24
C GLY A 226 -3.86 -15.57 10.74
N TRP A 227 -4.82 -14.72 11.12
CA TRP A 227 -5.23 -14.56 12.52
C TRP A 227 -6.11 -15.74 12.95
N ASN A 228 -5.59 -16.57 13.87
CA ASN A 228 -6.30 -17.69 14.50
C ASN A 228 -6.45 -17.48 16.01
#